data_AF-A0A0S4QG14-F1
#
_entry.id   AF-A0A0S4QG14-F1
#
_cell.length_a   1.000
_cell.length_b   1.000
_cell.length_c   1.000
_cell.angle_alpha   90.00
_cell.angle_beta   90.00
_cell.angle_gamma   90.00
#
_symmetry.space_group_name_H-M   'P 1'
#
loop_
_entity.id
_entity.type
_entity.pdbx_description
1 polymer ?
#
loop_
_entity_poly.entity_id
_entity_poly.type
_entity_poly.pdbx_seq_one_letter_code
_entity_poly.pdbx_strand_id
1 'polypeptide(L)'
;MKDDPAENSPGDSPEQAPVQLSSVGYVMHALGVSRTRAYYITDRHVGEKAFPLPFGVLYQGAGDTDRKHARVWLRSDVDAWLDRHHAGWRDTVDT
;
A
#
# COMPACT_ATOMS: atom_id res chain seq x y z
N MET A 1 -22.16 -25.93 -46.74
CA MET A 1 -22.66 -25.82 -45.37
C MET A 1 -21.68 -26.51 -44.45
N LYS A 2 -20.73 -25.75 -43.93
CA LYS A 2 -20.00 -26.03 -42.70
C LYS A 2 -19.75 -24.65 -42.10
N ASP A 3 -20.53 -24.35 -41.08
CA ASP A 3 -20.39 -23.18 -40.23
C ASP A 3 -19.03 -23.28 -39.54
N ASP A 4 -18.14 -22.33 -39.79
CA ASP A 4 -16.98 -22.08 -38.94
C ASP A 4 -17.48 -21.32 -37.71
N PRO A 5 -17.43 -21.88 -36.48
CA PRO A 5 -17.76 -21.11 -35.30
C PRO A 5 -16.67 -20.05 -35.07
N ALA A 6 -17.09 -18.79 -35.06
CA ALA A 6 -16.29 -17.66 -34.64
C ALA A 6 -15.83 -17.86 -33.18
N GLU A 7 -14.60 -18.32 -33.00
CA GLU A 7 -13.98 -18.44 -31.70
C GLU A 7 -13.17 -17.19 -31.34
N ASN A 8 -13.45 -16.71 -30.12
CA ASN A 8 -12.66 -15.82 -29.27
C ASN A 8 -12.66 -14.33 -29.61
N SER A 9 -13.69 -13.66 -29.07
CA SER A 9 -13.55 -12.29 -28.54
C SER A 9 -12.25 -12.17 -27.73
N PRO A 10 -11.40 -11.16 -27.98
CA PRO A 10 -10.24 -10.92 -27.12
C PRO A 10 -10.75 -10.61 -25.72
N GLY A 11 -10.32 -11.43 -24.77
CA GLY A 11 -10.72 -11.37 -23.38
C GLY A 11 -10.54 -9.98 -22.81
N ASP A 12 -11.61 -9.49 -22.20
CA ASP A 12 -11.65 -8.42 -21.22
C ASP A 12 -10.79 -8.87 -20.01
N SER A 13 -9.47 -8.84 -20.18
CA SER A 13 -8.53 -9.05 -19.08
C SER A 13 -8.63 -7.79 -18.25
N PRO A 14 -9.05 -7.85 -16.97
CA PRO A 14 -9.09 -6.66 -16.15
C PRO A 14 -7.68 -6.10 -16.09
N GLU A 15 -7.48 -4.94 -16.69
CA GLU A 15 -6.24 -4.18 -16.65
C GLU A 15 -5.90 -3.99 -15.16
N GLN A 16 -4.99 -4.81 -14.64
CA GLN A 16 -4.61 -4.75 -13.23
C GLN A 16 -3.98 -3.38 -13.02
N ALA A 17 -4.75 -2.46 -12.42
CA ALA A 17 -4.28 -1.13 -12.10
C ALA A 17 -2.92 -1.23 -11.38
N PRO A 18 -1.95 -0.34 -11.68
CA PRO A 18 -0.62 -0.44 -11.13
C PRO A 18 -0.66 -0.48 -9.60
N VAL A 19 0.04 -1.45 -9.02
CA VAL A 19 0.09 -1.64 -7.57
C VAL A 19 0.69 -0.39 -6.92
N GLN A 20 -0.12 0.35 -6.20
CA GLN A 20 0.33 1.53 -5.47
C GLN A 20 0.90 1.10 -4.11
N LEU A 21 2.16 1.46 -3.86
CA LEU A 21 2.86 1.19 -2.62
C LEU A 21 2.93 2.46 -1.75
N SER A 22 2.83 2.26 -0.44
CA SER A 22 2.98 3.30 0.57
C SER A 22 4.16 2.98 1.50
N SER A 23 4.73 4.04 2.07
CA SER A 23 5.85 3.95 3.01
C SER A 23 5.44 4.46 4.40
N VAL A 24 6.33 4.35 5.38
CA VAL A 24 6.15 5.00 6.69
C VAL A 24 5.89 6.51 6.57
N GLY A 25 6.45 7.18 5.55
CA GLY A 25 6.21 8.60 5.33
C GLY A 25 4.75 8.92 5.01
N TYR A 26 4.08 8.02 4.28
CA TYR A 26 2.65 8.15 4.02
C TYR A 26 1.83 8.03 5.31
N VAL A 27 2.16 7.06 6.17
CA VAL A 27 1.50 6.86 7.47
C VAL A 27 1.71 8.07 8.39
N MET A 28 2.91 8.65 8.39
CA MET A 28 3.19 9.89 9.13
C MET A 28 2.28 11.02 8.69
N HIS A 29 2.16 11.22 7.37
CA HIS A 29 1.34 12.27 6.79
C HIS A 29 -0.13 12.06 7.10
N ALA A 30 -0.68 10.88 6.79
CA ALA A 30 -2.09 10.56 6.96
C ALA A 30 -2.59 10.66 8.42
N LEU A 31 -1.70 10.42 9.39
CA LEU A 31 -2.04 10.48 10.81
C LEU A 31 -1.56 11.76 11.51
N GLY A 32 -0.78 12.62 10.82
CA GLY A 32 -0.15 13.79 11.43
C GLY A 32 0.80 13.44 12.58
N VAL A 33 1.53 12.32 12.49
CA VAL A 33 2.39 11.82 13.58
C VAL A 33 3.88 11.84 13.25
N SER A 34 4.70 11.86 14.30
CA SER A 34 6.15 11.74 14.17
C SER A 34 6.56 10.39 13.58
N ARG A 35 7.76 10.35 13.00
CA ARG A 35 8.35 9.12 12.42
C ARG A 35 8.41 7.96 13.41
N THR A 36 8.88 8.23 14.63
CA THR A 36 8.96 7.22 15.70
C THR A 36 7.58 6.65 16.02
N ARG A 37 6.55 7.51 16.05
CA ARG A 37 5.18 7.07 16.31
C ARG A 37 4.62 6.26 15.15
N ALA A 38 4.89 6.64 13.91
CA ALA A 38 4.52 5.87 12.73
C ALA A 38 5.15 4.46 12.77
N TYR A 39 6.46 4.34 13.07
CA TYR A 39 7.10 3.03 13.20
C TYR A 39 6.43 2.15 14.24
N TYR A 40 6.15 2.70 15.43
CA TYR A 40 5.45 1.97 16.49
C TYR A 40 4.06 1.45 16.07
N ILE A 41 3.32 2.23 15.28
CA ILE A 41 2.03 1.81 14.73
C ILE A 41 2.24 0.69 13.70
N THR A 42 3.16 0.89 12.76
CA THR A 42 3.41 -0.05 11.66
C THR A 42 4.06 -1.36 12.07
N ASP A 43 4.70 -1.43 13.24
CA ASP A 43 5.28 -2.65 13.82
C ASP A 43 4.24 -3.51 14.55
N ARG A 44 3.05 -2.96 14.84
CA ARG A 44 2.03 -3.65 15.62
C ARG A 44 1.14 -4.50 14.70
N HIS A 45 1.39 -5.80 14.64
CA HIS A 45 0.62 -6.72 13.79
C HIS A 45 -0.34 -7.65 14.55
N VAL A 46 -0.61 -7.38 15.83
CA VAL A 46 -1.43 -8.24 16.69
C VAL A 46 -2.53 -7.46 17.40
N GLY A 47 -3.72 -8.07 17.46
CA GLY A 47 -4.91 -7.56 18.14
C GLY A 47 -5.81 -6.71 17.25
N GLU A 48 -6.83 -6.09 17.85
CA GLU A 48 -7.88 -5.34 17.16
C GLU A 48 -7.39 -4.09 16.40
N LYS A 49 -6.17 -3.64 16.69
CA LYS A 49 -5.51 -2.51 16.01
C LYS A 49 -4.29 -2.94 15.21
N ALA A 50 -4.24 -4.20 14.78
CA ALA A 50 -3.16 -4.72 13.96
C ALA A 50 -3.05 -3.91 12.66
N PHE A 51 -1.88 -3.33 12.43
CA PHE A 51 -1.53 -2.69 11.18
C PHE A 51 -1.23 -3.74 10.11
N PRO A 52 -1.53 -3.48 8.82
CA PRO A 52 -1.25 -4.40 7.73
C PRO A 52 0.19 -4.89 7.72
N LEU A 53 0.38 -6.15 7.31
CA LEU A 53 1.71 -6.69 7.08
C LEU A 53 2.39 -5.95 5.92
N PRO A 54 3.71 -5.74 5.97
CA PRO A 54 4.42 -5.12 4.86
C PRO A 54 4.32 -6.02 3.63
N PHE A 55 4.02 -5.40 2.48
CA PHE A 55 4.07 -6.06 1.18
C PHE A 55 5.51 -6.47 0.84
N GLY A 56 6.49 -5.65 1.25
CA GLY A 56 7.89 -5.93 1.03
C GLY A 56 8.81 -4.87 1.61
N VAL A 57 10.07 -4.93 1.18
CA VAL A 57 11.12 -3.96 1.54
C VAL A 57 11.69 -3.38 0.25
N LEU A 58 11.69 -2.07 0.13
CA LEU A 58 12.42 -1.37 -0.92
C LEU A 58 13.80 -0.96 -0.41
N TYR A 59 14.76 -0.94 -1.33
CA TYR A 59 16.08 -0.40 -1.07
C TYR A 59 16.10 1.08 -1.46
N GLN A 60 16.28 1.96 -0.48
CA GLN A 60 16.53 3.38 -0.73
C GLN A 60 18.01 3.68 -0.48
N GLY A 61 18.72 4.12 -1.52
CA GLY A 61 20.14 4.50 -1.48
C GLY A 61 20.79 4.36 -2.85
N ALA A 62 21.70 5.28 -3.21
CA ALA A 62 22.33 5.33 -4.53
C ALA A 62 23.62 4.49 -4.66
N GLY A 63 23.99 3.72 -3.63
CA GLY A 63 25.25 2.96 -3.62
C GLY A 63 25.19 1.71 -2.73
N ASP A 64 26.14 0.80 -2.95
CA ASP A 64 26.21 -0.52 -2.31
C ASP A 64 26.35 -0.46 -0.78
N THR A 65 26.87 0.64 -0.24
CA THR A 65 27.14 0.84 1.19
C THR A 65 26.05 1.58 1.95
N ASP A 66 25.08 2.22 1.27
CA ASP A 66 24.06 3.09 1.88
C ASP A 66 22.62 2.60 1.63
N ARG A 67 22.44 1.31 1.36
CA ARG A 67 21.10 0.73 1.15
C ARG A 67 20.34 0.72 2.48
N LYS A 68 19.39 1.65 2.64
CA LYS A 68 18.42 1.61 3.73
C LYS A 68 17.23 0.76 3.32
N HIS A 69 16.91 -0.21 4.16
CA HIS A 69 15.75 -1.07 3.99
C HIS A 69 14.50 -0.31 4.46
N ALA A 70 13.61 0.04 3.53
CA ALA A 70 12.35 0.71 3.84
C ALA A 70 11.19 -0.28 3.61
N ARG A 71 10.45 -0.63 4.67
CA ARG A 71 9.23 -1.42 4.53
C ARG A 71 8.19 -0.62 3.74
N VAL A 72 7.48 -1.33 2.87
CA VAL A 72 6.38 -0.80 2.08
C VAL A 72 5.15 -1.68 2.21
N TRP A 73 3.99 -1.04 2.07
CA TRP A 73 2.68 -1.65 2.19
C TRP A 73 1.86 -1.36 0.94
N LEU A 74 0.90 -2.23 0.63
CA LEU A 74 -0.12 -1.89 -0.34
C LEU A 74 -0.88 -0.65 0.15
N ARG A 75 -1.00 0.36 -0.72
CA ARG A 75 -1.69 1.60 -0.38
C ARG A 75 -3.15 1.33 0.01
N SER A 76 -3.81 0.42 -0.71
CA SER A 76 -5.18 -0.02 -0.41
C SER A 76 -5.36 -0.55 1.00
N ASP A 77 -4.40 -1.34 1.50
CA ASP A 77 -4.50 -1.97 2.80
C ASP A 77 -4.31 -0.95 3.94
N VAL A 78 -3.38 0.00 3.73
CA VAL A 78 -3.17 1.10 4.67
C VAL A 78 -4.40 2.00 4.70
N ASP A 79 -4.95 2.36 3.54
CA ASP A 79 -6.16 3.21 3.45
C ASP A 79 -7.37 2.53 4.10
N ALA A 80 -7.57 1.23 3.87
CA ALA A 80 -8.64 0.46 4.51
C ALA A 80 -8.47 0.37 6.04
N TRP A 81 -7.23 0.28 6.53
CA TRP A 81 -6.95 0.32 7.96
C TRP A 81 -7.24 1.72 8.55
N LEU A 82 -6.83 2.78 7.84
CA LEU A 82 -7.09 4.15 8.24
C LEU A 82 -8.59 4.47 8.28
N ASP A 83 -9.34 4.05 7.27
CA ASP A 83 -10.81 4.20 7.22
C ASP A 83 -11.50 3.54 8.42
N ARG A 84 -10.97 2.43 8.93
CA ARG A 84 -11.51 1.71 10.10
C ARG A 84 -11.13 2.35 11.44
N HIS A 85 -9.93 2.90 11.54
CA HIS A 85 -9.34 3.26 12.85
C HIS A 85 -9.14 4.76 13.07
N HIS A 86 -9.22 5.58 12.02
CA HIS A 86 -8.89 6.99 12.07
C HIS A 86 -9.84 7.81 11.18
N ALA A 87 -11.05 8.10 11.68
CA ALA A 87 -11.97 8.99 10.98
C ALA A 87 -11.34 10.36 10.68
N GLY A 88 -11.53 10.89 9.47
CA GLY A 88 -11.00 12.19 9.04
C GLY A 88 -9.55 12.19 8.54
N TRP A 89 -8.90 11.03 8.44
CA TRP A 89 -7.51 10.95 7.96
C TRP A 89 -7.33 11.48 6.53
N ARG A 90 -8.38 11.37 5.69
CA ARG A 90 -8.37 11.76 4.26
C ARG A 90 -8.13 13.25 4.05
N ASP A 91 -8.69 14.09 4.92
CA ASP A 91 -8.51 15.55 4.88
C ASP A 91 -7.02 15.95 4.98
N THR A 92 -6.21 15.10 5.62
CA THR A 92 -4.78 15.33 5.81
C THR A 92 -3.97 14.98 4.57
N VAL A 93 -4.42 14.04 3.73
CA VAL A 93 -3.65 13.59 2.54
C VAL A 93 -4.04 14.32 1.25
N ASP A 94 -5.23 14.92 1.21
CA ASP A 94 -5.74 15.66 0.06
C ASP A 94 -5.36 17.17 0.07
N THR A 95 -4.64 17.62 1.11
CA THR A 95 -4.10 18.97 1.25
C THR A 95 -2.65 19.04 0.76
#